data_AF-A0A962MLT2-F1
#
_entry.id   AF-A0A962MLT2-F1
#
_cell.length_a   1.000
_cell.length_b   1.000
_cell.length_c   1.000
_cell.angle_alpha   90.00
_cell.angle_beta   90.00
_cell.angle_gamma   90.00
#
_symmetry.space_group_name_H-M   'P 1'
#
loop_
_entity.id
_entity.type
_entity.pdbx_description
1 polymer ?
#
loop_
_entity_poly.entity_id
_entity_poly.type
_entity_poly.pdbx_seq_one_letter_code
_entity_poly.pdbx_strand_id
1 'polypeptide(L)'
;LAYLPMAWIGDNIFSYAQHYVAGFCVNCPESSDTVLTDLREIAPTYFFAPPRIWESLLTTVMIRIEDASPLKQRLFHYFMAHARRVGSAILDGKTVSGRDRWLYRLGELLVYGPLKNVLGFSRMRLAYTAGEAIGPDIFEFYRSLGINIKQLYGSTEASVFICIQPNGQVKPDTVGTPAPEVEVKITDNGEVLFRSPGVFHS
;
A
#
# COMPACT_ATOMS: atom_id res chain seq x y z
N LEU A 1 5.05 -5.62 10.03
CA LEU A 1 6.31 -5.10 10.58
C LEU A 1 5.95 -3.87 11.40
N ALA A 2 6.14 -3.92 12.71
CA ALA A 2 5.79 -2.84 13.64
C ALA A 2 7.04 -1.98 13.87
N TYR A 3 7.23 -0.96 13.02
CA TYR A 3 8.44 -0.12 13.03
C TYR A 3 8.14 1.35 13.36
N LEU A 4 6.87 1.71 13.47
CA LEU A 4 6.43 3.06 13.80
C LEU A 4 6.35 3.19 15.33
N PRO A 5 6.36 4.42 15.88
CA PRO A 5 6.24 4.60 17.33
C PRO A 5 4.88 4.11 17.83
N MET A 6 4.86 3.30 18.88
CA MET A 6 3.62 2.82 19.53
C MET A 6 2.73 3.95 20.10
N ALA A 7 3.30 5.14 20.31
CA ALA A 7 2.56 6.34 20.69
C ALA A 7 1.72 6.92 19.54
N TRP A 8 2.04 6.57 18.30
CA TRP A 8 1.29 6.98 17.13
C TRP A 8 0.14 6.00 16.87
N ILE A 9 -1.07 6.54 16.73
CA ILE A 9 -2.31 5.74 16.75
C ILE A 9 -2.33 4.64 15.68
N GLY A 10 -1.74 4.85 14.51
CA GLY A 10 -1.74 3.83 13.47
C GLY A 10 -0.90 2.61 13.85
N ASP A 11 0.26 2.74 14.49
CA ASP A 11 1.01 1.55 14.93
C ASP A 11 0.33 0.88 16.12
N ASN A 12 -0.21 1.68 17.05
CA ASN A 12 -1.01 1.15 18.14
C ASN A 12 -2.19 0.29 17.63
N ILE A 13 -2.94 0.77 16.64
CA ILE A 13 -4.08 0.03 16.10
C ILE A 13 -3.62 -1.12 15.18
N PHE A 14 -2.76 -0.87 14.19
CA PHE A 14 -2.42 -1.86 13.16
C PHE A 14 -1.43 -2.93 13.62
N SER A 15 -0.54 -2.62 14.56
CA SER A 15 0.48 -3.54 15.05
C SER A 15 0.09 -4.16 16.39
N TYR A 16 -0.55 -3.42 17.30
CA TYR A 16 -0.91 -3.95 18.63
C TYR A 16 -2.38 -4.40 18.70
N ALA A 17 -3.35 -3.50 18.57
CA ALA A 17 -4.76 -3.84 18.81
C ALA A 17 -5.31 -4.85 17.78
N GLN A 18 -5.08 -4.62 16.50
CA GLN A 18 -5.57 -5.49 15.42
C GLN A 18 -4.92 -6.88 15.48
N HIS A 19 -3.68 -6.98 15.96
CA HIS A 19 -3.02 -8.26 16.19
C HIS A 19 -3.79 -9.11 17.21
N TYR A 20 -4.19 -8.54 18.35
CA TYR A 20 -4.97 -9.25 19.37
C TYR A 20 -6.33 -9.74 18.86
N VAL A 21 -6.95 -8.98 17.96
CA VAL A 21 -8.29 -9.32 17.42
C VAL A 21 -8.20 -10.33 16.27
N ALA A 22 -7.25 -10.16 15.34
CA ALA A 22 -7.16 -10.95 14.12
C ALA A 22 -6.14 -12.10 14.16
N GLY A 23 -5.26 -12.14 15.17
CA GLY A 23 -4.35 -13.27 15.43
C GLY A 23 -3.19 -13.43 14.43
N PHE A 24 -2.74 -12.38 13.74
CA PHE A 24 -1.60 -12.46 12.81
C PHE A 24 -0.26 -12.20 13.50
N CYS A 25 0.85 -12.77 13.04
CA CYS A 25 2.16 -12.50 13.66
C CYS A 25 2.65 -11.05 13.41
N VAL A 26 3.07 -10.37 14.47
CA VAL A 26 3.71 -9.05 14.43
C VAL A 26 5.21 -9.22 14.60
N ASN A 27 5.97 -8.66 13.68
CA ASN A 27 7.44 -8.66 13.74
C ASN A 27 7.90 -7.24 14.05
N CYS A 28 8.76 -7.09 15.05
CA CYS A 28 9.42 -5.83 15.37
C CYS A 28 10.82 -5.82 14.72
N PRO A 29 11.22 -4.73 14.07
CA PRO A 29 12.57 -4.61 13.54
C PRO A 29 13.59 -4.54 14.67
N GLU A 30 14.84 -4.92 14.39
CA GLU A 30 15.93 -4.86 15.38
C GLU A 30 16.26 -3.42 15.78
N SER A 31 16.17 -2.47 14.84
CA SER A 31 16.30 -1.04 15.06
C SER A 31 15.62 -0.24 13.94
N SER A 32 15.57 1.10 14.07
CA SER A 32 15.10 1.98 13.00
C SER A 32 15.92 1.86 11.71
N ASP A 33 17.18 1.47 11.82
CA ASP A 33 18.13 1.40 10.70
C ASP A 33 17.99 0.08 9.93
N THR A 34 17.48 -0.97 10.56
CA THR A 34 17.31 -2.30 9.96
C THR A 34 15.96 -2.51 9.31
N VAL A 35 14.99 -1.58 9.47
CA VAL A 35 13.60 -1.72 9.00
C VAL A 35 13.48 -2.23 7.57
N LEU A 36 14.27 -1.70 6.63
CA LEU A 36 14.22 -2.12 5.22
C LEU A 36 14.85 -3.50 4.99
N THR A 37 15.86 -3.86 5.76
CA THR A 37 16.47 -5.20 5.74
C THR A 37 15.48 -6.22 6.30
N ASP A 38 14.89 -5.92 7.45
CA ASP A 38 13.90 -6.76 8.14
C ASP A 38 12.65 -6.94 7.27
N LEU A 39 12.19 -5.88 6.61
CA LEU A 39 11.08 -5.94 5.65
C LEU A 39 11.35 -6.93 4.51
N ARG A 40 12.59 -6.96 4.00
CA ARG A 40 12.99 -7.86 2.92
C ARG A 40 13.12 -9.31 3.38
N GLU A 41 13.67 -9.53 4.57
CA GLU A 41 13.82 -10.87 5.14
C GLU A 41 12.47 -11.46 5.53
N ILE A 42 11.64 -10.69 6.24
CA ILE A 42 10.33 -11.13 6.72
C ILE A 42 9.34 -11.26 5.57
N ALA A 43 9.42 -10.43 4.54
CA ALA A 43 8.47 -10.38 3.42
C ALA A 43 7.00 -10.49 3.88
N PRO A 44 6.47 -9.46 4.57
CA PRO A 44 5.18 -9.56 5.25
C PRO A 44 4.00 -9.66 4.28
N THR A 45 2.92 -10.29 4.74
CA THR A 45 1.64 -10.34 4.00
C THR A 45 0.78 -9.09 4.21
N TYR A 46 1.04 -8.36 5.28
CA TYR A 46 0.36 -7.14 5.70
C TYR A 46 1.37 -6.07 6.10
N PHE A 47 1.25 -4.88 5.53
CA PHE A 47 2.16 -3.78 5.83
C PHE A 47 1.45 -2.43 5.79
N PHE A 48 1.67 -1.65 6.84
CA PHE A 48 1.19 -0.29 6.95
C PHE A 48 2.38 0.66 6.89
N ALA A 49 2.32 1.67 6.03
CA ALA A 49 3.37 2.69 5.95
C ALA A 49 2.83 4.04 5.45
N PRO A 50 3.32 5.17 6.01
CA PRO A 50 2.96 6.51 5.52
C PRO A 50 3.54 6.76 4.12
N PRO A 51 2.98 7.72 3.34
CA PRO A 51 3.38 7.98 1.95
C PRO A 51 4.88 8.15 1.74
N ARG A 52 5.58 8.84 2.66
CA ARG A 52 7.03 9.07 2.60
C ARG A 52 7.87 7.78 2.49
N ILE A 53 7.41 6.68 3.09
CA ILE A 53 8.13 5.39 3.01
C ILE A 53 7.97 4.78 1.62
N TRP A 54 6.76 4.84 1.06
CA TRP A 54 6.48 4.41 -0.31
C TRP A 54 7.26 5.24 -1.34
N GLU A 55 7.33 6.55 -1.13
CA GLU A 55 8.17 7.47 -1.92
C GLU A 55 9.64 7.08 -1.88
N SER A 56 10.21 6.94 -0.68
CA SER A 56 11.63 6.60 -0.51
C SER A 56 12.01 5.26 -1.14
N LEU A 57 11.14 4.26 -1.00
CA LEU A 57 11.32 2.95 -1.66
C LEU A 57 11.29 3.09 -3.19
N LEU A 58 10.36 3.86 -3.74
CA LEU A 58 10.27 4.10 -5.19
C LEU A 58 11.51 4.84 -5.69
N THR A 59 11.96 5.90 -5.01
CA THR A 59 13.19 6.62 -5.35
C THR A 59 14.40 5.67 -5.38
N THR A 60 14.52 4.79 -4.39
CA THR A 60 15.61 3.79 -4.33
C THR A 60 15.57 2.84 -5.52
N VAL A 61 14.37 2.41 -5.93
CA VAL A 61 14.19 1.58 -7.13
C VAL A 61 14.63 2.33 -8.38
N MET A 62 14.18 3.57 -8.56
CA MET A 62 14.49 4.37 -9.74
C MET A 62 16.00 4.59 -9.88
N ILE A 63 16.69 4.97 -8.80
CA ILE A 63 18.16 5.13 -8.80
C ILE A 63 18.84 3.82 -9.23
N ARG A 64 18.45 2.69 -8.64
CA ARG A 64 19.05 1.38 -8.99
C ARG A 64 18.79 0.95 -10.43
N ILE A 65 17.67 1.36 -11.02
CA ILE A 65 17.39 1.11 -12.43
C ILE A 65 18.24 2.02 -13.31
N GLU A 66 18.41 3.30 -12.96
CA GLU A 66 19.29 4.23 -13.67
C GLU A 66 20.75 3.77 -13.68
N ASP A 67 21.21 3.12 -12.61
CA ASP A 67 22.55 2.51 -12.54
C ASP A 67 22.64 1.13 -13.23
N ALA A 68 21.51 0.56 -13.67
CA ALA A 68 21.49 -0.76 -14.29
C ALA A 68 21.96 -0.73 -15.75
N SER A 69 22.29 -1.91 -16.30
CA SER A 69 22.68 -2.01 -17.71
C SER A 69 21.56 -1.53 -18.65
N PRO A 70 21.88 -0.99 -19.84
CA PRO A 70 20.87 -0.45 -20.76
C PRO A 70 19.78 -1.46 -21.15
N LEU A 71 20.12 -2.75 -21.18
CA LEU A 71 19.16 -3.83 -21.40
C LEU A 71 18.14 -3.94 -20.26
N LYS A 72 18.59 -3.91 -18.99
CA LYS A 72 17.71 -3.97 -17.82
C LYS A 72 16.81 -2.74 -17.72
N GLN A 73 17.35 -1.55 -18.01
CA GLN A 73 16.58 -0.31 -18.07
C GLN A 73 15.45 -0.40 -19.11
N ARG A 74 15.76 -0.83 -20.34
CA ARG A 74 14.76 -0.98 -21.41
C ARG A 74 13.69 -2.00 -21.04
N LEU A 75 14.08 -3.14 -20.47
CA LEU A 75 13.12 -4.15 -20.00
C LEU A 75 12.22 -3.59 -18.91
N PHE A 76 12.80 -2.91 -17.91
CA PHE A 76 12.04 -2.29 -16.84
C PHE A 76 11.03 -1.27 -17.38
N HIS A 77 11.45 -0.30 -18.20
CA HIS A 77 10.53 0.68 -18.77
C HIS A 77 9.43 0.06 -19.64
N TYR A 78 9.78 -0.93 -20.47
CA TYR A 78 8.81 -1.63 -21.31
C TYR A 78 7.74 -2.34 -20.48
N PHE A 79 8.16 -3.16 -19.51
CA PHE A 79 7.23 -3.90 -18.68
C PHE A 79 6.45 -2.97 -17.74
N MET A 80 7.06 -1.94 -17.15
CA MET A 80 6.33 -0.97 -16.34
C MET A 80 5.26 -0.21 -17.15
N ALA A 81 5.54 0.16 -18.40
CA ALA A 81 4.55 0.78 -19.28
C ALA A 81 3.40 -0.17 -19.66
N HIS A 82 3.65 -1.48 -19.69
CA HIS A 82 2.60 -2.50 -19.82
C HIS A 82 1.81 -2.65 -18.51
N ALA A 83 2.50 -2.76 -17.38
CA ALA A 83 1.93 -2.90 -16.06
C ALA A 83 0.99 -1.75 -15.69
N ARG A 84 1.33 -0.50 -16.01
CA ARG A 84 0.45 0.66 -15.77
C ARG A 84 -0.90 0.51 -16.46
N ARG A 85 -0.92 -0.04 -17.67
CA ARG A 85 -2.15 -0.23 -18.46
C ARG A 85 -3.06 -1.34 -17.93
N VAL A 86 -2.48 -2.45 -17.47
CA VAL A 86 -3.27 -3.67 -17.15
C VAL A 86 -3.15 -4.16 -15.71
N GLY A 87 -2.12 -3.76 -14.97
CA GLY A 87 -1.79 -4.27 -13.63
C GLY A 87 -2.88 -3.98 -12.61
N SER A 88 -3.34 -2.73 -12.52
CA SER A 88 -4.45 -2.36 -11.63
C SER A 88 -5.74 -3.10 -11.99
N ALA A 89 -6.04 -3.27 -13.27
CA ALA A 89 -7.22 -4.02 -13.71
C ALA A 89 -7.14 -5.51 -13.35
N ILE A 90 -5.98 -6.13 -13.52
CA ILE A 90 -5.73 -7.52 -13.11
C ILE A 90 -5.86 -7.67 -11.59
N LEU A 91 -5.29 -6.73 -10.82
CA LEU A 91 -5.34 -6.70 -9.36
C LEU A 91 -6.78 -6.58 -8.84
N ASP A 92 -7.60 -5.77 -9.52
CA ASP A 92 -9.02 -5.59 -9.19
C ASP A 92 -9.91 -6.72 -9.73
N GLY A 93 -9.34 -7.77 -10.33
CA GLY A 93 -10.09 -8.92 -10.86
C GLY A 93 -10.87 -8.63 -12.14
N LYS A 94 -10.60 -7.51 -12.82
CA LYS A 94 -11.24 -7.14 -14.08
C LYS A 94 -10.69 -8.00 -15.23
N THR A 95 -11.51 -8.16 -16.26
CA THR A 95 -11.13 -8.90 -17.47
C THR A 95 -10.14 -8.09 -18.30
N VAL A 96 -9.00 -8.70 -18.63
CA VAL A 96 -8.01 -8.19 -19.58
C VAL A 96 -7.80 -9.19 -20.72
N SER A 97 -7.25 -8.75 -21.85
CA SER A 97 -7.01 -9.65 -22.97
C SER A 97 -6.06 -10.79 -22.59
N GLY A 98 -6.21 -11.97 -23.22
CA GLY A 98 -5.35 -13.13 -22.96
C GLY A 98 -3.87 -12.83 -23.24
N ARG A 99 -3.59 -12.03 -24.27
CA ARG A 99 -2.25 -11.56 -24.61
C ARG A 99 -1.67 -10.69 -23.49
N ASP A 100 -2.44 -9.73 -22.99
CA ASP A 100 -1.96 -8.83 -21.93
C ASP A 100 -1.70 -9.57 -20.63
N ARG A 101 -2.55 -10.56 -20.30
CA ARG A 101 -2.37 -11.41 -19.12
C ARG A 101 -1.11 -12.27 -19.23
N TRP A 102 -0.83 -12.81 -20.42
CA TRP A 102 0.39 -13.58 -20.66
C TRP A 102 1.63 -12.68 -20.60
N LEU A 103 1.60 -11.51 -21.22
CA LEU A 103 2.70 -10.56 -21.17
C LEU A 103 2.94 -10.02 -19.74
N TYR A 104 1.87 -9.83 -18.97
CA TYR A 104 1.98 -9.47 -17.56
C TYR A 104 2.64 -10.58 -16.73
N ARG A 105 2.30 -11.86 -16.97
CA ARG A 105 2.98 -13.00 -16.33
C ARG A 105 4.46 -13.09 -16.70
N LEU A 106 4.81 -12.76 -17.95
CA LEU A 106 6.21 -12.69 -18.36
C LEU A 106 6.95 -11.55 -17.61
N GLY A 107 6.31 -10.39 -17.49
CA GLY A 107 6.81 -9.27 -16.69
C GLY A 107 6.96 -9.62 -15.21
N GLU A 108 6.04 -10.43 -14.66
CA GLU A 108 6.12 -10.94 -13.29
C GLU A 108 7.39 -11.77 -13.08
N LEU A 109 7.73 -12.64 -14.03
CA LEU A 109 8.95 -13.45 -13.94
C LEU A 109 10.23 -12.63 -14.09
N LEU A 110 10.25 -11.68 -15.03
CA LEU A 110 11.47 -10.98 -15.43
C LEU A 110 11.74 -9.69 -14.66
N VAL A 111 10.69 -8.99 -14.21
CA VAL A 111 10.79 -7.63 -13.66
C VAL A 111 10.03 -7.51 -12.34
N TYR A 112 8.71 -7.71 -12.31
CA TYR A 112 7.89 -7.36 -11.15
C TYR A 112 8.15 -8.27 -9.95
N GLY A 113 8.32 -9.57 -10.16
CA GLY A 113 8.64 -10.54 -9.12
C GLY A 113 9.99 -10.26 -8.46
N PRO A 114 11.10 -10.15 -9.22
CA PRO A 114 12.39 -9.73 -8.68
C PRO A 114 12.32 -8.37 -7.96
N LEU A 115 11.60 -7.40 -8.51
CA LEU A 115 11.42 -6.09 -7.89
C LEU A 115 10.68 -6.17 -6.55
N LYS A 116 9.54 -6.87 -6.51
CA LYS A 116 8.81 -7.15 -5.26
C LYS A 116 9.68 -7.86 -4.25
N ASN A 117 10.50 -8.82 -4.68
CA ASN A 117 11.42 -9.53 -3.79
C ASN A 117 12.47 -8.60 -3.17
N VAL A 118 13.08 -7.72 -3.97
CA VAL A 118 14.04 -6.73 -3.47
C VAL A 118 13.38 -5.72 -2.53
N LEU A 119 12.10 -5.42 -2.70
CA LEU A 119 11.34 -4.53 -1.82
C LEU A 119 10.76 -5.22 -0.58
N GLY A 120 10.85 -6.56 -0.46
CA GLY A 120 10.20 -7.31 0.62
C GLY A 120 8.69 -7.49 0.45
N PHE A 121 8.18 -7.31 -0.77
CA PHE A 121 6.75 -7.37 -1.11
C PHE A 121 6.35 -8.64 -1.85
N SER A 122 7.22 -9.66 -1.89
CA SER A 122 6.97 -10.92 -2.59
C SER A 122 5.75 -11.70 -2.08
N ARG A 123 5.40 -11.56 -0.79
CA ARG A 123 4.22 -12.18 -0.17
C ARG A 123 3.12 -11.18 0.18
N MET A 124 3.26 -9.91 -0.21
CA MET A 124 2.33 -8.85 0.17
C MET A 124 0.93 -9.17 -0.36
N ARG A 125 -0.06 -9.21 0.54
CA ARG A 125 -1.48 -9.38 0.19
C ARG A 125 -2.26 -8.09 0.34
N LEU A 126 -1.86 -7.26 1.30
CA LEU A 126 -2.54 -6.03 1.65
C LEU A 126 -1.54 -5.01 2.19
N ALA A 127 -1.54 -3.82 1.61
CA ALA A 127 -0.79 -2.70 2.10
C ALA A 127 -1.71 -1.50 2.34
N TYR A 128 -1.48 -0.77 3.42
CA TYR A 128 -2.23 0.45 3.73
C TYR A 128 -1.30 1.64 3.84
N THR A 129 -1.82 2.80 3.42
CA THR A 129 -1.19 4.10 3.62
C THR A 129 -2.22 5.11 4.14
N ALA A 130 -1.77 5.99 5.04
CA ALA A 130 -2.61 6.95 5.74
C ALA A 130 -1.78 8.14 6.24
N GLY A 131 -2.46 9.08 6.91
CA GLY A 131 -1.87 10.29 7.49
C GLY A 131 -1.80 11.43 6.49
N GLU A 132 -1.50 11.12 5.23
CA GLU A 132 -1.36 12.12 4.15
C GLU A 132 -1.85 11.54 2.82
N ALA A 133 -2.07 12.43 1.84
CA ALA A 133 -2.38 12.01 0.48
C ALA A 133 -1.13 11.45 -0.21
N ILE A 134 -1.20 10.22 -0.72
CA ILE A 134 -0.14 9.66 -1.55
C ILE A 134 -0.29 10.18 -2.99
N GLY A 135 0.82 10.52 -3.64
CA GLY A 135 0.80 10.94 -5.04
C GLY A 135 0.23 9.85 -5.97
N PRO A 136 -0.63 10.20 -6.96
CA PRO A 136 -1.30 9.22 -7.82
C PRO A 136 -0.31 8.35 -8.60
N ASP A 137 0.82 8.92 -9.03
CA ASP A 137 1.86 8.19 -9.78
C ASP A 137 2.53 7.09 -8.94
N ILE A 138 2.74 7.35 -7.65
CA ILE A 138 3.35 6.41 -6.70
C ILE A 138 2.37 5.28 -6.41
N PHE A 139 1.11 5.65 -6.17
CA PHE A 139 0.03 4.69 -5.96
C PHE A 139 -0.16 3.78 -7.17
N GLU A 140 -0.19 4.35 -8.37
CA GLU A 140 -0.30 3.60 -9.63
C GLU A 140 0.92 2.70 -9.85
N PHE A 141 2.14 3.18 -9.56
CA PHE A 141 3.35 2.37 -9.65
C PHE A 141 3.22 1.08 -8.83
N TYR A 142 2.91 1.17 -7.54
CA TYR A 142 2.82 -0.02 -6.69
C TYR A 142 1.67 -0.94 -7.10
N ARG A 143 0.50 -0.38 -7.45
CA ARG A 143 -0.64 -1.18 -7.94
C ARG A 143 -0.36 -1.86 -9.26
N SER A 144 0.42 -1.23 -10.15
CA SER A 144 0.84 -1.83 -11.42
C SER A 144 1.70 -3.10 -11.22
N LEU A 145 2.49 -3.15 -10.14
CA LEU A 145 3.26 -4.32 -9.72
C LEU A 145 2.41 -5.44 -9.08
N GLY A 146 1.10 -5.22 -8.96
CA GLY A 146 0.17 -6.14 -8.30
C GLY A 146 0.19 -6.03 -6.78
N ILE A 147 0.75 -4.95 -6.22
CA ILE A 147 0.70 -4.70 -4.77
C ILE A 147 -0.64 -4.05 -4.45
N ASN A 148 -1.44 -4.69 -3.60
CA ASN A 148 -2.73 -4.18 -3.14
C ASN A 148 -2.56 -3.08 -2.08
N ILE A 149 -1.95 -1.97 -2.49
CA ILE A 149 -1.89 -0.74 -1.70
C ILE A 149 -3.23 -0.03 -1.76
N LYS A 150 -3.66 0.47 -0.61
CA LYS A 150 -4.91 1.18 -0.40
C LYS A 150 -4.70 2.38 0.51
N GLN A 151 -5.43 3.45 0.23
CA GLN A 151 -5.51 4.57 1.15
C GLN A 151 -6.58 4.31 2.21
N LEU A 152 -6.31 4.76 3.43
CA LEU A 152 -7.35 4.97 4.43
C LEU A 152 -7.36 6.43 4.89
N TYR A 153 -8.54 6.90 5.27
CA TYR A 153 -8.71 8.16 5.96
C TYR A 153 -9.13 7.91 7.40
N GLY A 154 -8.54 8.68 8.29
CA GLY A 154 -8.53 8.38 9.69
C GLY A 154 -7.90 9.48 10.53
N SER A 155 -8.28 9.52 11.79
CA SER A 155 -7.65 10.36 12.79
C SER A 155 -7.58 9.64 14.13
N THR A 156 -6.85 10.22 15.08
CA THR A 156 -6.73 9.68 16.44
C THR A 156 -8.09 9.67 17.13
N GLU A 157 -8.85 10.76 16.99
CA GLU A 157 -10.17 10.99 17.60
C GLU A 157 -11.24 10.00 17.12
N ALA A 158 -11.01 9.36 15.97
CA ALA A 158 -11.87 8.34 15.37
C ALA A 158 -11.42 6.90 15.65
N SER A 159 -10.33 6.71 16.40
CA SER A 159 -9.64 5.42 16.51
C SER A 159 -9.27 4.83 15.14
N VAL A 160 -8.69 5.68 14.27
CA VAL A 160 -8.13 5.38 12.93
C VAL A 160 -9.15 5.23 11.81
N PHE A 161 -10.23 4.47 11.93
CA PHE A 161 -11.04 4.14 10.75
C PHE A 161 -12.18 5.13 10.53
N ILE A 162 -12.08 5.98 9.50
CA ILE A 162 -13.20 6.78 8.99
C ILE A 162 -13.62 6.26 7.62
N CYS A 163 -12.72 6.28 6.64
CA CYS A 163 -12.95 5.73 5.30
C CYS A 163 -11.86 4.74 4.91
N ILE A 164 -12.25 3.70 4.17
CA ILE A 164 -11.35 2.66 3.66
C ILE A 164 -11.71 2.32 2.21
N GLN A 165 -10.71 1.96 1.41
CA GLN A 165 -10.94 1.48 0.05
C GLN A 165 -11.22 -0.04 0.01
N PRO A 166 -12.40 -0.49 -0.46
CA PRO A 166 -12.67 -1.92 -0.61
C PRO A 166 -11.86 -2.53 -1.75
N ASN A 167 -11.63 -3.84 -1.70
CA ASN A 167 -10.96 -4.56 -2.80
C ASN A 167 -11.77 -4.40 -4.10
N GLY A 168 -11.07 -4.23 -5.23
CA GLY A 168 -11.69 -4.11 -6.56
C GLY A 168 -12.28 -2.74 -6.90
N GLN A 169 -12.37 -1.82 -5.92
CA GLN A 169 -12.90 -0.47 -6.09
C GLN A 169 -11.88 0.61 -5.73
N VAL A 170 -10.59 0.24 -5.77
CA VAL A 170 -9.52 1.12 -5.34
C VAL A 170 -9.23 2.15 -6.43
N LYS A 171 -9.20 3.43 -6.06
CA LYS A 171 -8.91 4.56 -6.95
C LYS A 171 -7.88 5.51 -6.30
N PRO A 172 -6.97 6.12 -7.08
CA PRO A 172 -5.94 7.01 -6.53
C PRO A 172 -6.45 8.34 -5.96
N ASP A 173 -7.61 8.81 -6.43
CA ASP A 173 -8.16 10.14 -6.18
C ASP A 173 -9.17 10.18 -5.00
N THR A 174 -9.32 9.09 -4.27
CA THR A 174 -10.26 8.99 -3.15
C THR A 174 -9.71 8.13 -2.01
N VAL A 175 -10.17 8.44 -0.80
CA VAL A 175 -9.90 7.67 0.41
C VAL A 175 -10.85 6.48 0.60
N GLY A 176 -11.81 6.30 -0.32
CA GLY A 176 -12.76 5.19 -0.32
C GLY A 176 -14.11 5.53 0.29
N THR A 177 -14.78 4.51 0.80
CA THR A 177 -16.11 4.61 1.41
C THR A 177 -16.01 4.62 2.92
N PRO A 178 -17.02 5.12 3.66
CA PRO A 178 -17.07 4.99 5.11
C PRO A 178 -16.81 3.55 5.54
N ALA A 179 -16.01 3.39 6.60
CA ALA A 179 -15.76 2.08 7.21
C ALA A 179 -17.07 1.51 7.82
N PRO A 180 -17.13 0.20 8.10
CA PRO A 180 -18.30 -0.38 8.76
C PRO A 180 -18.66 0.40 10.02
N GLU A 181 -19.97 0.66 10.22
CA GLU A 181 -20.50 1.41 11.36
C GLU A 181 -20.08 2.89 11.43
N VAL A 182 -19.43 3.41 10.39
CA VAL A 182 -19.11 4.84 10.27
C VAL A 182 -20.10 5.54 9.36
N GLU A 183 -20.64 6.66 9.84
CA GLU A 183 -21.42 7.59 9.05
C GLU A 183 -20.59 8.83 8.76
N VAL A 184 -20.67 9.34 7.54
CA VAL A 184 -19.96 10.55 7.11
C VAL A 184 -20.94 11.53 6.49
N LYS A 185 -20.83 12.81 6.84
CA LYS A 185 -21.58 13.92 6.27
C LYS A 185 -20.62 15.06 5.92
N ILE A 186 -20.77 15.63 4.73
CA ILE A 186 -20.06 16.84 4.32
C ILE A 186 -21.02 18.02 4.53
N THR A 187 -20.56 19.09 5.19
CA THR A 187 -21.34 20.32 5.37
C THR A 187 -21.31 21.18 4.10
N ASP A 188 -22.18 22.18 4.01
CA ASP A 188 -22.20 23.11 2.87
C ASP A 188 -20.88 23.90 2.72
N ASN A 189 -20.10 24.02 3.80
CA ASN A 189 -18.79 24.66 3.83
C ASN A 189 -17.64 23.69 3.49
N GLY A 190 -17.93 22.41 3.24
CA GLY A 190 -16.93 21.39 2.90
C GLY A 190 -16.25 20.72 4.10
N GLU A 191 -16.73 20.93 5.32
CA GLU A 191 -16.21 20.22 6.50
C GLU A 191 -16.73 18.78 6.54
N VAL A 192 -15.86 17.85 6.95
CA VAL A 192 -16.19 16.43 7.08
C VAL A 192 -16.59 16.13 8.52
N LEU A 193 -17.85 15.78 8.72
CA LEU A 193 -18.40 15.28 9.97
C LEU A 193 -18.47 13.75 9.90
N PHE A 194 -18.18 13.08 11.01
CA PHE A 194 -18.34 11.63 11.10
C PHE A 194 -18.93 11.21 12.44
N ARG A 195 -19.58 10.03 12.44
CA ARG A 195 -20.08 9.34 13.62
C ARG A 195 -19.61 7.89 13.55
N SER A 196 -18.99 7.40 14.62
CA SER A 196 -18.39 6.06 14.68
C SER A 196 -18.37 5.55 16.11
N PRO A 197 -18.44 4.22 16.34
CA PRO A 197 -18.17 3.61 17.65
C PRO A 197 -16.77 3.92 18.20
N GLY A 198 -15.81 4.25 17.32
CA GLY A 198 -14.42 4.57 17.68
C GLY A 198 -14.18 6.03 18.11
N VAL A 199 -15.23 6.87 18.17
CA VAL A 199 -15.11 8.27 18.59
C VAL A 199 -14.72 8.36 20.06
N PHE A 200 -13.75 9.22 20.38
CA PHE A 200 -13.37 9.47 21.78
C PHE A 200 -14.53 10.02 22.59
N HIS A 201 -14.68 9.51 23.81
CA HIS A 201 -15.67 10.02 24.77
C HIS A 201 -14.98 10.88 25.83
N SER A 202 -15.64 11.97 26.19
CA SER A 202 -15.28 12.84 27.33
C SER A 202 -15.95 12.36 28.61
#